data_AF-A0A6L5F3H1-F1
#
_entry.id   AF-A0A6L5F3H1-F1
#
_cell.length_a   1.000
_cell.length_b   1.000
_cell.length_c   1.000
_cell.angle_alpha   90.00
_cell.angle_beta   90.00
_cell.angle_gamma   90.00
#
_symmetry.space_group_name_H-M   'P 1'
#
loop_
_entity.id
_entity.type
_entity.pdbx_description
1 polymer ?
#
loop_
_entity_poly.entity_id
_entity_poly.type
_entity_poly.pdbx_seq_one_letter_code
_entity_poly.pdbx_strand_id
1 'polypeptide(L)'
;MPAEQQPAWPDQEAVRRAAEELRLLPPLVVASECDQLRDRLAAVSRGEAFLLQGGDCAETFASVTADQIRAKVKVLLQMAIVLTYGASVPVIKVGRIAGQY
;
A
#
# COMPACT_ATOMS: atom_id res chain seq x y z
N MET A 1 15.23 16.49 -11.20
CA MET A 1 14.09 17.31 -10.71
C MET A 1 14.33 17.58 -9.22
N PRO A 2 13.88 18.72 -8.66
CA PRO A 2 13.94 18.94 -7.21
C PRO A 2 13.09 17.91 -6.45
N ALA A 3 13.53 17.52 -5.25
CA ALA A 3 12.83 16.56 -4.39
C ALA A 3 12.53 17.20 -3.02
N GLU A 4 11.25 17.38 -2.72
CA GLU A 4 10.78 17.97 -1.45
C GLU A 4 10.62 16.90 -0.34
N GLN A 5 10.43 17.36 0.91
CA GLN A 5 10.20 16.54 2.10
C GLN A 5 11.28 15.45 2.35
N GLN A 6 12.48 15.65 1.83
CA GLN A 6 13.58 14.73 2.06
C GLN A 6 14.17 14.94 3.46
N PRO A 7 14.34 13.88 4.26
CA PRO A 7 15.02 13.96 5.54
C PRO A 7 16.48 14.40 5.35
N ALA A 8 16.93 15.31 6.22
CA ALA A 8 18.32 15.76 6.25
C ALA A 8 19.19 14.75 7.02
N TRP A 9 19.48 13.61 6.40
CA TRP A 9 20.30 12.56 7.03
C TRP A 9 21.72 13.09 7.32
N PRO A 10 22.22 12.95 8.56
CA PRO A 10 23.52 13.49 8.96
C PRO A 10 24.71 12.70 8.37
N ASP A 11 24.50 11.41 8.04
CA ASP A 11 25.52 10.53 7.47
C ASP A 11 25.07 10.00 6.10
N GLN A 12 25.62 10.58 5.04
CA GLN A 12 25.33 10.20 3.66
C GLN A 12 25.92 8.82 3.28
N GLU A 13 26.99 8.41 3.95
CA GLU A 13 27.60 7.10 3.71
C GLU A 13 26.76 5.98 4.33
N ALA A 14 26.13 6.21 5.49
CA ALA A 14 25.12 5.31 6.03
C ALA A 14 23.91 5.15 5.09
N VAL A 15 23.42 6.24 4.49
CA VAL A 15 22.34 6.19 3.49
C VAL A 15 22.75 5.36 2.28
N ARG A 16 23.96 5.56 1.77
CA ARG A 16 24.48 4.79 0.63
C ARG A 16 24.54 3.30 0.93
N ARG A 17 25.08 2.91 2.10
CA ARG A 17 25.14 1.51 2.53
C ARG A 17 23.75 0.88 2.68
N ALA A 18 22.81 1.58 3.33
CA ALA A 18 21.43 1.11 3.47
C ALA A 18 20.75 0.91 2.10
N ALA A 19 20.97 1.84 1.15
CA ALA A 19 20.44 1.72 -0.21
C ALA A 19 21.06 0.56 -1.00
N GLU A 20 22.36 0.31 -0.85
CA GLU A 20 23.05 -0.83 -1.46
C GLU A 20 22.53 -2.17 -0.92
N GLU A 21 22.29 -2.25 0.39
CA GLU A 21 21.69 -3.43 1.02
C GLU A 21 20.27 -3.69 0.50
N LEU A 22 19.41 -2.67 0.52
CA LEU A 22 18.02 -2.78 0.06
C LEU A 22 17.90 -3.19 -1.42
N ARG A 23 18.87 -2.82 -2.27
CA ARG A 23 18.89 -3.22 -3.69
C ARG A 23 19.08 -4.73 -3.90
N LEU A 24 19.69 -5.42 -2.94
CA LEU A 24 19.95 -6.86 -3.03
C LEU A 24 18.80 -7.70 -2.46
N LEU A 25 17.88 -7.07 -1.74
CA LEU A 25 16.73 -7.76 -1.16
C LEU A 25 15.66 -8.04 -2.23
N PRO A 26 14.90 -9.14 -2.08
CA PRO A 26 13.80 -9.45 -2.97
C PRO A 26 12.72 -8.37 -2.91
N PRO A 27 12.02 -8.10 -4.03
CA PRO A 27 10.96 -7.11 -4.05
C PRO A 27 9.74 -7.59 -3.25
N LEU A 28 8.97 -6.65 -2.71
CA LEU A 28 7.73 -6.95 -1.98
C LEU A 28 6.57 -7.38 -2.89
N VAL A 29 6.61 -6.97 -4.16
CA VAL A 29 5.60 -7.25 -5.18
C VAL A 29 6.28 -7.56 -6.51
N VAL A 30 5.61 -8.32 -7.38
CA VAL A 30 6.09 -8.61 -8.73
C VAL A 30 5.38 -7.75 -9.77
N ALA A 31 6.03 -7.51 -10.92
CA ALA A 31 5.52 -6.60 -11.96
C ALA A 31 4.09 -6.96 -12.44
N SER A 32 3.78 -8.25 -12.54
CA SER A 32 2.45 -8.72 -12.96
C SER A 32 1.33 -8.34 -11.99
N GLU A 33 1.63 -8.18 -10.70
CA GLU A 33 0.66 -7.69 -9.71
C GLU A 33 0.36 -6.20 -9.91
N CYS A 34 1.38 -5.41 -10.25
CA CYS A 34 1.22 -4.00 -10.62
C CYS A 34 0.41 -3.83 -11.91
N ASP A 35 0.67 -4.65 -12.93
CA ASP A 35 -0.11 -4.65 -14.17
C ASP A 35 -1.57 -5.02 -13.90
N GLN A 36 -1.82 -6.06 -13.08
CA GLN A 36 -3.17 -6.43 -12.68
C GLN A 36 -3.88 -5.29 -11.92
N LEU A 37 -3.18 -4.57 -11.04
CA LEU A 37 -3.75 -3.43 -10.33
C LEU A 37 -4.08 -2.29 -11.31
N ARG A 38 -3.21 -2.00 -12.28
CA ARG A 38 -3.45 -0.98 -13.31
C ARG A 38 -4.73 -1.28 -14.10
N ASP A 39 -4.92 -2.53 -14.52
CA ASP A 39 -6.11 -2.93 -15.27
C ASP A 39 -7.40 -2.77 -14.44
N ARG A 40 -7.33 -3.13 -13.15
CA ARG A 40 -8.43 -2.92 -12.19
C ARG A 40 -8.74 -1.44 -11.98
N LEU A 41 -7.72 -0.59 -11.89
CA LEU A 41 -7.90 0.86 -11.76
C LEU A 41 -8.47 1.47 -13.05
N ALA A 42 -8.14 0.93 -14.22
CA ALA A 42 -8.77 1.33 -15.47
C ALA A 42 -10.28 1.04 -15.46
N ALA A 43 -10.72 -0.10 -14.93
CA ALA A 43 -12.15 -0.38 -14.74
C ALA A 43 -12.82 0.63 -13.77
N VAL A 44 -12.13 1.02 -12.69
CA VAL A 44 -12.62 2.08 -11.78
C VAL A 44 -12.83 3.40 -12.53
N SER A 45 -11.88 3.80 -13.40
CA SER A 45 -12.01 5.04 -14.19
C SER A 45 -13.18 5.04 -15.18
N ARG A 46 -13.64 3.85 -15.61
CA ARG A 46 -14.81 3.68 -16.48
C ARG A 46 -16.13 3.53 -15.72
N GLY A 47 -16.10 3.55 -14.38
CA GLY A 47 -17.27 3.34 -13.55
C GLY A 47 -17.71 1.87 -13.44
N GLU A 48 -16.86 0.92 -13.87
CA GLU A 48 -17.13 -0.52 -13.85
C GLU A 48 -16.72 -1.17 -12.51
N ALA A 49 -16.03 -0.43 -11.64
CA ALA A 49 -15.58 -0.87 -10.33
C ALA A 49 -15.43 0.31 -9.37
N PHE A 50 -15.30 0.04 -8.07
CA PHE A 50 -15.08 1.03 -7.03
C PHE A 50 -13.75 0.80 -6.30
N LEU A 51 -12.96 1.84 -6.05
CA LEU A 51 -11.72 1.74 -5.29
C LEU A 51 -11.96 2.00 -3.80
N LEU A 52 -11.62 1.01 -2.96
CA LEU A 52 -11.52 1.17 -1.51
C LEU A 52 -10.05 1.13 -1.10
N GLN A 53 -9.53 2.27 -0.65
CA GLN A 53 -8.20 2.38 -0.06
C GLN A 53 -8.29 2.75 1.42
N GLY A 54 -7.61 2.02 2.29
CA GLY A 54 -7.66 2.27 3.74
C GLY A 54 -6.53 1.63 4.53
N GLY A 55 -6.23 2.19 5.69
CA GLY A 55 -5.18 1.72 6.61
C GLY A 55 -4.63 2.87 7.44
N ASP A 56 -3.41 2.73 7.93
CA ASP A 56 -2.84 3.67 8.89
C ASP A 56 -2.42 4.98 8.22
N CYS A 57 -2.41 6.06 9.02
CA CYS A 57 -1.80 7.32 8.62
C CYS A 57 -0.29 7.13 8.43
N ALA A 58 0.36 6.60 9.48
CA ALA A 58 1.75 6.19 9.51
C ALA A 58 1.87 4.86 10.28
N GLU A 59 2.58 3.89 9.73
CA GLU A 59 2.95 2.65 10.39
C GLU A 59 4.09 2.92 11.38
N THR A 60 4.07 2.28 12.54
CA THR A 60 5.18 2.34 13.51
C THR A 60 5.74 0.95 13.71
N PHE A 61 7.04 0.82 13.96
CA PHE A 61 7.63 -0.50 14.21
C PHE A 61 6.99 -1.23 15.40
N ALA A 62 6.54 -0.49 16.42
CA ALA A 62 5.83 -1.06 17.57
C ALA A 62 4.42 -1.55 17.23
N SER A 63 3.80 -1.04 16.17
CA SER A 63 2.42 -1.37 15.76
C SER A 63 2.34 -2.36 14.59
N VAL A 64 3.47 -2.94 14.16
CA VAL A 64 3.50 -3.96 13.11
C VAL A 64 3.48 -5.34 13.77
N THR A 65 2.31 -5.68 14.32
CA THR A 65 2.04 -7.01 14.91
C THR A 65 1.03 -7.78 14.06
N ALA A 66 1.09 -9.11 14.10
CA ALA A 66 0.17 -9.96 13.34
C ALA A 66 -1.31 -9.66 13.67
N ASP A 67 -1.62 -9.35 14.92
CA ASP A 67 -2.98 -9.04 15.35
C ASP A 67 -3.46 -7.69 14.81
N GLN A 68 -2.61 -6.67 14.79
CA GLN A 68 -2.95 -5.36 14.22
C GLN A 68 -3.11 -5.44 12.70
N ILE A 69 -2.24 -6.18 12.01
CA ILE A 69 -2.36 -6.45 10.57
C ILE A 69 -3.68 -7.18 10.28
N ARG A 70 -4.00 -8.23 11.04
CA ARG A 70 -5.27 -8.97 10.91
C ARG A 70 -6.47 -8.07 11.13
N ALA A 71 -6.45 -7.24 12.16
CA ALA A 71 -7.53 -6.31 12.46
C ALA A 71 -7.74 -5.31 11.31
N LYS A 72 -6.65 -4.74 10.76
CA LYS A 72 -6.68 -3.81 9.62
C LYS A 72 -7.29 -4.48 8.38
N VAL A 73 -6.82 -5.67 8.02
CA VAL A 73 -7.35 -6.43 6.88
C VAL A 73 -8.83 -6.77 7.09
N LYS A 74 -9.24 -7.15 8.31
CA LYS A 74 -10.64 -7.43 8.65
C LYS A 74 -11.54 -6.22 8.41
N VAL A 75 -11.15 -5.03 8.89
CA VAL A 75 -11.93 -3.80 8.69
C VAL A 75 -12.05 -3.48 7.19
N LEU A 76 -10.95 -3.58 6.44
CA LEU A 76 -10.95 -3.33 5.00
C LEU A 76 -11.90 -4.28 4.25
N LEU A 77 -11.90 -5.57 4.62
CA LEU A 77 -12.81 -6.56 4.04
C LEU A 77 -14.27 -6.32 4.43
N GLN A 78 -14.55 -5.93 5.68
CA GLN A 78 -15.91 -5.59 6.14
C GLN A 78 -16.49 -4.41 5.36
N MET A 79 -15.70 -3.35 5.17
CA MET A 79 -16.10 -2.20 4.35
C MET A 79 -16.32 -2.61 2.88
N ALA A 80 -15.44 -3.44 2.32
CA ALA A 80 -15.57 -3.91 0.95
C ALA A 80 -16.88 -4.67 0.71
N ILE A 81 -17.33 -5.49 1.66
CA ILE A 81 -18.60 -6.22 1.58
C ILE A 81 -19.78 -5.23 1.50
N VAL A 82 -19.82 -4.24 2.40
CA VAL A 82 -20.87 -3.22 2.42
C VAL A 82 -20.90 -2.42 1.11
N LEU A 83 -19.74 -1.98 0.63
CA LEU A 83 -19.64 -1.21 -0.62
C LEU A 83 -19.99 -2.04 -1.86
N THR A 84 -19.63 -3.33 -1.89
CA THR A 84 -19.98 -4.21 -3.01
C THR A 84 -21.50 -4.33 -3.14
N TYR A 85 -22.21 -4.45 -2.01
CA TYR A 85 -23.67 -4.49 -2.00
C TYR A 85 -24.29 -3.15 -2.41
N GLY A 86 -23.80 -2.03 -1.88
CA GLY A 86 -24.36 -0.70 -2.15
C GLY A 86 -24.08 -0.17 -3.55
N ALA A 87 -22.89 -0.44 -4.10
CA ALA A 87 -22.47 0.09 -5.40
C ALA A 87 -22.87 -0.80 -6.58
N SER A 88 -23.25 -2.06 -6.33
CA SER A 88 -23.55 -3.06 -7.37
C SER A 88 -22.44 -3.26 -8.42
N VAL A 89 -21.20 -2.89 -8.08
CA VAL A 89 -20.00 -3.09 -8.88
C VAL A 89 -18.88 -3.71 -8.02
N PRO A 90 -17.90 -4.39 -8.64
CA PRO A 90 -16.75 -4.90 -7.92
C PRO A 90 -15.99 -3.82 -7.14
N VAL A 91 -15.57 -4.14 -5.91
CA VAL A 91 -14.71 -3.26 -5.10
C VAL A 91 -13.26 -3.74 -5.16
N ILE A 92 -12.34 -2.87 -5.59
CA ILE A 92 -10.89 -3.07 -5.56
C ILE A 92 -10.35 -2.61 -4.21
N LYS A 93 -9.64 -3.49 -3.49
CA LYS A 93 -9.19 -3.26 -2.12
C LYS A 93 -7.69 -2.96 -2.11
N VAL A 94 -7.31 -1.81 -1.56
CA VAL A 94 -5.91 -1.39 -1.42
C VAL A 94 -5.63 -1.02 0.04
N GLY A 95 -4.66 -1.70 0.66
CA GLY A 95 -4.23 -1.39 2.02
C GLY A 95 -3.17 -0.30 2.06
N ARG A 96 -3.29 0.65 3.00
CA ARG A 96 -2.13 1.42 3.49
C ARG A 96 -1.40 0.56 4.53
N ILE A 97 -0.50 -0.29 4.04
CA ILE A 97 0.19 -1.32 4.81
C ILE A 97 1.51 -1.71 4.13
N ALA A 98 2.46 -2.23 4.90
CA ALA A 98 3.72 -2.80 4.42
C ALA A 98 4.64 -1.77 3.72
N GLY A 99 4.62 -0.53 4.19
CA GLY A 99 5.50 0.52 3.65
C GLY A 99 5.08 1.96 3.94
N GLN A 100 4.04 2.18 4.76
CA GLN A 100 3.54 3.49 5.13
C GLN A 100 4.29 4.05 6.35
N TYR A 101 5.62 3.88 6.40
CA TYR A 101 6.48 4.40 7.47
C TYR A 101 6.78 5.89 7.30
#